data_AF-A0AAD4EQD4-F1
#
_entry.id   AF-A0AAD4EQD4-F1
#
_cell.length_a   1.000
_cell.length_b   1.000
_cell.length_c   1.000
_cell.angle_alpha   90.00
_cell.angle_beta   90.00
_cell.angle_gamma   90.00
#
_symmetry.space_group_name_H-M   'P 1'
#
loop_
_entity.id
_entity.type
_entity.pdbx_description
1 polymer ?
#
loop_
_entity_poly.entity_id
_entity_poly.type
_entity_poly.pdbx_seq_one_letter_code
_entity_poly.pdbx_strand_id
1 'polypeptide(L)'
;MGLTTILRGFKVPITILDRFYESNGVTPTFGYPPTYNRVLLLPGDVDDFSIQDPHSAFLRAKLTAAAADTRSQNTLVFIPNRQSMAMSTHAYVSYAYVMVFAQRQIDVAGELPDKAPAGFAELRKEILGFATEEEAELLRVAGMQPAGETEGQDPASMLFIVVTDEHWMV
;
A
#
# COMPACT_ATOMS: atom_id res chain seq x y z
N MET A 1 18.18 7.92 0.33
CA MET A 1 17.70 9.33 0.25
C MET A 1 16.23 9.30 0.62
N GLY A 2 15.76 10.22 1.47
CA GLY A 2 14.36 10.21 1.91
C GLY A 2 13.42 10.58 0.76
N LEU A 3 12.52 9.65 0.42
CA LEU A 3 11.45 9.83 -0.54
C LEU A 3 10.14 10.06 0.21
N THR A 4 9.50 11.20 -0.03
CA THR A 4 8.15 11.44 0.52
C THR A 4 7.13 10.93 -0.47
N THR A 5 6.30 9.98 -0.05
CA THR A 5 5.21 9.44 -0.86
C THR A 5 3.89 9.85 -0.24
N ILE A 6 3.04 10.52 -1.02
CA ILE A 6 1.65 10.75 -0.65
C ILE A 6 0.82 9.66 -1.31
N LEU A 7 0.02 8.95 -0.54
CA LEU A 7 -0.76 7.83 -1.07
C LEU A 7 -2.18 7.84 -0.53
N ARG A 8 -3.09 7.25 -1.32
CA ARG A 8 -4.40 6.86 -0.86
C ARG A 8 -4.53 5.35 -0.78
N GLY A 9 -5.07 4.88 0.32
CA GLY A 9 -5.36 3.48 0.54
C GLY A 9 -5.65 3.18 2.00
N PHE A 10 -5.08 2.11 2.52
CA PHE A 10 -5.25 1.72 3.91
C PHE A 10 -3.95 1.24 4.55
N LYS A 11 -3.90 1.36 5.87
CA LYS A 11 -2.79 0.92 6.72
C LYS A 11 -3.10 -0.46 7.30
N VAL A 12 -2.11 -1.35 7.34
CA VAL A 12 -2.19 -2.68 7.93
C VAL A 12 -0.96 -3.01 8.78
N PRO A 13 -1.11 -3.76 9.88
CA PRO A 13 0.02 -4.36 10.57
C PRO A 13 0.78 -5.33 9.67
N ILE A 14 2.11 -5.30 9.73
CA ILE A 14 2.97 -6.18 8.94
C ILE A 14 2.73 -7.65 9.29
N THR A 15 2.50 -7.97 10.56
CA THR A 15 2.24 -9.35 11.01
C THR A 15 1.03 -9.98 10.31
N ILE A 16 -0.03 -9.19 10.13
CA ILE A 16 -1.27 -9.63 9.46
C ILE A 16 -1.04 -9.72 7.95
N LEU A 17 -0.35 -8.74 7.38
CA LEU A 17 -0.02 -8.73 5.96
C LEU A 17 0.88 -9.91 5.57
N ASP A 18 1.86 -10.25 6.41
CA ASP A 18 2.77 -11.37 6.22
C ASP A 18 2.04 -12.72 6.26
N ARG A 19 1.11 -12.91 7.21
CA ARG A 19 0.26 -14.10 7.24
C ARG A 19 -0.63 -14.21 6.01
N PHE A 20 -1.17 -13.10 5.54
CA PHE A 20 -1.94 -13.05 4.31
C PHE A 20 -1.09 -13.42 3.09
N TYR A 21 0.17 -12.97 3.01
CA TYR A 21 1.06 -13.39 1.94
C TYR A 21 1.39 -14.87 2.02
N GLU A 22 1.75 -15.36 3.21
CA GLU A 22 2.11 -16.75 3.44
C GLU A 22 0.96 -17.71 3.09
N SER A 23 -0.27 -17.38 3.48
CA SER A 23 -1.45 -18.20 3.16
C SER A 23 -1.75 -18.27 1.65
N ASN A 24 -1.29 -17.27 0.89
CA ASN A 24 -1.45 -17.20 -0.56
C ASN A 24 -0.19 -17.65 -1.32
N GLY A 25 0.81 -18.23 -0.63
CA GLY A 25 2.03 -18.74 -1.24
C GLY A 25 3.03 -17.66 -1.67
N VAL A 26 2.89 -16.44 -1.17
CA VAL A 26 3.83 -15.32 -1.39
C VAL A 26 4.76 -15.22 -0.19
N THR A 27 6.05 -14.99 -0.45
CA THR A 27 7.04 -14.79 0.63
C THR A 27 6.63 -13.62 1.52
N PRO A 28 6.67 -13.73 2.86
CA PRO A 28 6.41 -12.61 3.75
C PRO A 28 7.37 -11.43 3.52
N THR A 29 6.92 -10.22 3.86
CA THR A 29 7.74 -9.00 3.77
C THR A 29 8.73 -8.91 4.94
N PHE A 30 8.40 -9.51 6.09
CA PHE A 30 9.16 -9.41 7.35
C PHE A 30 9.44 -7.95 7.77
N GLY A 31 8.61 -7.02 7.30
CA GLY A 31 8.76 -5.59 7.52
C GLY A 31 9.93 -4.93 6.77
N TYR A 32 10.51 -5.61 5.80
CA TYR A 32 11.47 -4.99 4.90
C TYR A 32 10.75 -4.15 3.83
N PRO A 33 11.27 -2.94 3.52
CA PRO A 33 10.75 -2.17 2.40
C PRO A 33 10.85 -2.97 1.10
N PRO A 34 9.78 -3.05 0.30
CA PRO A 34 9.85 -3.68 -1.00
C PRO A 34 10.85 -2.94 -1.89
N THR A 35 11.62 -3.68 -2.68
CA THR A 35 12.58 -3.09 -3.60
C THR A 35 11.85 -2.53 -4.81
N TYR A 36 11.59 -1.23 -4.80
CA TYR A 36 11.25 -0.50 -6.00
C TYR A 36 12.53 -0.35 -6.82
N ASN A 37 12.89 -1.37 -7.60
CA ASN A 37 13.88 -1.16 -8.64
C ASN A 37 13.31 -0.05 -9.52
N ARG A 38 13.98 1.08 -9.58
CA ARG A 38 13.58 2.19 -10.42
C ARG A 38 14.52 2.14 -11.61
N VAL A 39 14.12 1.46 -12.68
CA VAL A 39 14.80 1.67 -13.96
C VAL A 39 14.67 3.16 -14.23
N LEU A 40 15.84 3.79 -14.33
CA LEU A 40 16.02 5.23 -14.44
C LEU A 40 15.09 5.77 -15.53
N LEU A 41 14.24 6.71 -15.12
CA LEU A 41 13.38 7.51 -15.98
C LEU A 41 14.22 8.21 -17.06
N LEU A 42 14.43 7.54 -18.19
CA LEU A 42 14.62 8.21 -19.46
C LEU A 42 13.21 8.45 -20.03
N PRO A 43 12.87 9.70 -20.39
CA PRO A 43 11.57 10.01 -20.97
C PRO A 43 11.53 9.38 -22.37
N GLY A 44 10.85 8.24 -22.51
CA GLY A 44 10.72 7.55 -23.81
C GLY A 44 10.27 6.09 -23.75
N ASP A 45 10.54 5.37 -22.66
CA ASP A 45 10.08 3.98 -22.49
C ASP A 45 8.76 3.97 -21.71
N VAL A 46 7.65 4.01 -22.44
CA VAL A 46 6.29 4.05 -21.87
C VAL A 46 5.72 2.64 -21.63
N ASP A 47 6.45 1.57 -21.98
CA ASP A 47 5.87 0.22 -22.02
C ASP A 47 6.41 -0.78 -21.00
N ASP A 48 7.41 -0.44 -20.19
CA ASP A 48 8.01 -1.39 -19.24
C ASP A 48 8.15 -0.86 -17.80
N PHE A 49 7.02 -0.43 -17.23
CA PHE A 49 6.87 -0.22 -15.77
C PHE A 49 6.80 -1.56 -15.00
N SER A 50 7.26 -2.68 -15.58
CA SER A 50 7.12 -4.03 -15.01
C SER A 50 8.20 -4.37 -13.97
N ILE A 51 8.54 -3.41 -13.13
CA ILE A 51 9.41 -3.68 -11.99
C ILE A 51 8.53 -4.24 -10.88
N GLN A 52 8.28 -5.55 -11.00
CA GLN A 52 7.29 -6.26 -10.20
C GLN A 52 7.89 -6.65 -8.84
N ASP A 53 7.74 -5.76 -7.87
CA ASP A 53 7.66 -6.19 -6.48
C ASP A 53 6.61 -7.31 -6.36
N PRO A 54 6.99 -8.52 -5.93
CA PRO A 54 6.10 -9.69 -5.98
C PRO A 54 4.86 -9.51 -5.10
N HIS A 55 4.98 -8.77 -4.00
CA HIS A 55 3.87 -8.45 -3.10
C HIS A 55 2.84 -7.55 -3.77
N SER A 56 3.30 -6.48 -4.42
CA SER A 56 2.45 -5.54 -5.14
C SER A 56 1.87 -6.17 -6.41
N ALA A 57 2.64 -7.00 -7.13
CA ALA A 57 2.15 -7.77 -8.27
C ALA A 57 1.01 -8.73 -7.88
N PHE A 58 1.15 -9.43 -6.75
CA PHE A 58 0.10 -10.29 -6.22
C PHE A 58 -1.20 -9.52 -5.90
N LEU A 59 -1.09 -8.39 -5.21
CA LEU A 59 -2.26 -7.55 -4.89
C LEU A 59 -2.95 -7.03 -6.16
N ARG A 60 -2.18 -6.60 -7.17
CA ARG A 60 -2.71 -6.15 -8.46
C ARG A 60 -3.43 -7.26 -9.21
N ALA A 61 -2.87 -8.46 -9.25
CA ALA A 61 -3.49 -9.62 -9.87
C ALA A 61 -4.83 -9.95 -9.20
N LYS A 62 -4.87 -9.90 -7.87
CA LYS A 62 -6.08 -10.15 -7.07
C LYS A 62 -7.17 -9.11 -7.30
N LEU A 63 -6.79 -7.82 -7.34
CA LEU A 63 -7.72 -6.73 -7.64
C LEU A 63 -8.22 -6.78 -9.09
N THR A 64 -7.36 -7.12 -10.06
CA THR A 64 -7.76 -7.28 -11.46
C THR A 64 -8.75 -8.44 -11.63
N ALA A 65 -8.59 -9.53 -10.87
CA ALA A 65 -9.53 -10.64 -10.86
C ALA A 65 -10.87 -10.29 -10.18
N ALA A 66 -10.84 -9.45 -9.15
CA ALA A 66 -12.05 -9.00 -8.44
C ALA A 66 -12.81 -7.89 -9.19
N ALA A 67 -12.08 -7.00 -9.86
CA ALA A 67 -12.62 -5.90 -10.63
C ALA A 67 -11.71 -5.56 -11.81
N ALA A 68 -12.26 -5.56 -13.01
CA ALA A 68 -11.59 -5.11 -14.24
C ALA A 68 -11.46 -3.57 -14.27
N ASP A 69 -10.96 -2.97 -13.20
CA ASP A 69 -10.67 -1.53 -13.10
C ASP A 69 -9.19 -1.31 -13.44
N THR A 70 -8.92 -0.40 -14.38
CA THR A 70 -7.55 -0.02 -14.77
C THR A 70 -6.77 0.58 -13.60
N ARG A 71 -7.46 1.15 -12.61
CA ARG A 71 -6.83 1.69 -11.38
C ARG A 71 -6.23 0.62 -10.49
N SER A 72 -6.65 -0.64 -10.63
CA SER A 72 -6.05 -1.78 -9.93
C SER A 72 -4.57 -1.94 -10.25
N GLN A 73 -4.10 -1.46 -11.41
CA GLN A 73 -2.70 -1.52 -11.83
C GLN A 73 -1.75 -0.60 -11.04
N ASN A 74 -2.30 0.43 -10.37
CA ASN A 74 -1.53 1.38 -9.54
C ASN A 74 -1.40 0.92 -8.09
N THR A 75 -1.78 -0.32 -7.78
CA THR A 75 -1.71 -0.84 -6.42
C THR A 75 -0.27 -1.15 -6.03
N LEU A 76 0.20 -0.52 -4.95
CA LEU A 76 1.54 -0.71 -4.40
C LEU A 76 1.50 -0.88 -2.89
N VAL A 77 2.47 -1.64 -2.38
CA VAL A 77 2.74 -1.77 -0.95
C VAL A 77 3.88 -0.84 -0.58
N PHE A 78 3.70 -0.09 0.51
CA PHE A 78 4.71 0.79 1.10
C PHE A 78 5.01 0.36 2.53
N ILE A 79 6.28 0.04 2.80
CA ILE A 79 6.77 -0.21 4.14
C ILE A 79 7.86 0.83 4.42
N PRO A 80 7.64 1.77 5.36
CA PRO A 80 8.68 2.69 5.78
C PRO A 80 9.86 1.92 6.36
N ASN A 81 11.08 2.26 5.96
CA ASN A 81 12.28 1.61 6.51
C ASN A 81 12.42 1.86 8.03
N ARG A 82 12.02 3.05 8.50
CA ARG A 82 12.03 3.40 9.92
C ARG A 82 10.80 4.20 10.30
N GLN A 83 10.23 3.88 11.46
CA GLN A 83 9.30 4.74 12.18
C GLN A 83 10.06 5.31 13.39
N SER A 84 10.60 6.52 13.24
CA SER A 84 11.53 7.12 14.23
C SER A 84 12.82 6.30 14.40
N MET A 85 13.00 5.63 15.54
CA MET A 85 14.18 4.81 15.87
C MET A 85 13.94 3.30 15.71
N ALA A 86 12.71 2.87 15.43
CA ALA A 86 12.35 1.46 15.28
C ALA A 86 12.01 1.12 13.81
N MET A 87 12.07 -0.17 13.47
CA MET A 87 11.51 -0.67 12.22
C MET A 87 10.00 -0.37 12.16
N SER A 88 9.47 -0.17 10.95
CA SER A 88 8.02 0.01 10.81
C SER A 88 7.31 -1.27 11.25
N THR A 89 6.23 -1.11 12.01
CA THR A 89 5.31 -2.20 12.37
C THR A 89 4.10 -2.27 11.45
N HIS A 90 4.01 -1.33 10.50
CA HIS A 90 2.89 -1.18 9.60
C HIS A 90 3.34 -1.05 8.15
N ALA A 91 2.53 -1.62 7.27
CA ALA A 91 2.58 -1.45 5.83
C ALA A 91 1.36 -0.62 5.38
N TYR A 92 1.50 0.04 4.24
CA TYR A 92 0.45 0.82 3.61
C TYR A 92 0.20 0.22 2.23
N VAL A 93 -1.03 -0.20 1.98
CA VAL A 93 -1.45 -0.65 0.65
C VAL A 93 -2.16 0.53 -0.01
N SER A 94 -1.58 1.04 -1.08
CA SER A 94 -2.13 2.16 -1.84
C SER A 94 -2.80 1.69 -3.12
N TYR A 95 -3.87 2.36 -3.55
CA TYR A 95 -4.40 2.24 -4.91
C TYR A 95 -4.04 3.46 -5.79
N ALA A 96 -3.61 4.56 -5.17
CA ALA A 96 -3.13 5.76 -5.83
C ALA A 96 -1.99 6.34 -4.99
N TYR A 97 -0.92 6.79 -5.63
CA TYR A 97 0.25 7.35 -4.93
C TYR A 97 1.00 8.36 -5.82
N VAL A 98 1.68 9.29 -5.16
CA VAL A 98 2.55 10.29 -5.77
C VAL A 98 3.84 10.34 -4.95
N MET A 99 4.95 10.05 -5.61
CA MET A 99 6.30 10.12 -5.05
C MET A 99 6.91 11.51 -5.30
N VAL A 100 7.37 12.16 -4.24
CA VAL A 100 7.82 13.55 -4.23
C VAL A 100 9.31 13.61 -3.86
N PHE A 101 10.14 13.96 -4.84
CA PHE A 101 11.59 14.09 -4.67
C PHE A 101 12.04 15.52 -4.34
N ALA A 102 11.18 16.52 -4.56
CA ALA A 102 11.45 17.93 -4.30
C ALA A 102 10.14 18.68 -4.01
N GLN A 103 10.22 19.91 -3.50
CA GLN A 103 9.05 20.73 -3.23
C GLN A 103 8.20 20.89 -4.50
N ARG A 104 6.98 20.36 -4.47
CA ARG A 104 5.99 20.44 -5.55
C ARG A 104 4.61 20.62 -4.94
N GLN A 105 3.78 21.45 -5.59
CA GLN A 105 2.36 21.50 -5.30
C GLN A 105 1.67 20.30 -5.97
N ILE A 106 0.91 19.54 -5.19
CA ILE A 106 0.17 18.37 -5.67
C ILE A 106 -1.29 18.75 -5.76
N ASP A 107 -1.88 18.52 -6.93
CA ASP A 107 -3.32 18.58 -7.10
C ASP A 107 -3.92 17.26 -6.60
N VAL A 108 -4.40 17.26 -5.36
CA VAL A 108 -4.95 16.05 -4.73
C VAL A 108 -6.19 15.55 -5.48
N ALA A 109 -7.00 16.44 -6.08
CA ALA A 109 -8.21 16.05 -6.78
C ALA A 109 -7.92 15.38 -8.14
N GLY A 110 -6.86 15.84 -8.82
CA GLY A 110 -6.43 15.29 -10.10
C GLY A 110 -5.50 14.07 -10.00
N GLU A 111 -4.55 14.10 -9.06
CA GLU A 111 -3.48 13.09 -8.95
C GLU A 111 -3.82 11.95 -7.99
N LEU A 112 -4.71 12.17 -7.01
CA LEU A 112 -5.05 11.21 -5.96
C LEU A 112 -6.57 11.04 -5.83
N PRO A 113 -7.19 10.19 -6.68
CA PRO A 113 -8.64 10.05 -6.74
C PRO A 113 -9.24 9.58 -5.41
N ASP A 114 -10.31 10.26 -4.98
CA ASP A 114 -11.00 9.98 -3.71
C ASP A 114 -11.75 8.66 -3.67
N LYS A 115 -12.13 8.14 -4.83
CA LYS A 115 -12.87 6.88 -4.92
C LYS A 115 -11.89 5.72 -5.05
N ALA A 116 -11.89 4.83 -4.06
CA ALA A 116 -11.19 3.56 -4.14
C ALA A 116 -11.71 2.73 -5.33
N PRO A 117 -10.85 1.91 -5.97
CA PRO A 117 -11.30 0.99 -7.01
C PRO A 117 -12.22 -0.09 -6.41
N ALA A 118 -13.10 -0.64 -7.23
CA ALA A 118 -13.96 -1.74 -6.81
C ALA A 118 -13.10 -2.94 -6.38
N GLY A 119 -13.52 -3.66 -5.33
CA GLY A 119 -12.74 -4.78 -4.77
C GLY A 119 -11.68 -4.37 -3.74
N PHE A 120 -11.36 -3.08 -3.60
CA PHE A 120 -10.31 -2.62 -2.68
C PHE A 120 -10.74 -2.69 -1.20
N ALA A 121 -12.02 -2.44 -0.92
CA ALA A 121 -12.57 -2.59 0.42
C ALA A 121 -12.65 -4.07 0.84
N GLU A 122 -12.94 -4.95 -0.11
CA GLU A 122 -12.98 -6.40 0.04
C GLU A 122 -11.57 -6.95 0.27
N LEU A 123 -10.57 -6.48 -0.49
CA LEU A 123 -9.17 -6.81 -0.26
C LEU A 123 -8.73 -6.41 1.17
N ARG A 124 -9.12 -5.21 1.62
CA ARG A 124 -8.84 -4.77 2.99
C ARG A 124 -9.47 -5.71 4.03
N LYS A 125 -10.74 -6.07 3.85
CA LYS A 125 -11.44 -7.00 4.74
C LYS A 125 -10.77 -8.36 4.76
N GLU A 126 -10.34 -8.85 3.60
CA GLU A 126 -9.68 -10.14 3.48
C GLU A 126 -8.34 -10.14 4.23
N ILE A 127 -7.49 -9.13 4.01
CA ILE A 127 -6.20 -8.99 4.72
C ILE A 127 -6.44 -8.93 6.23
N LEU A 128 -7.36 -8.08 6.68
CA LEU A 128 -7.69 -7.96 8.12
C LEU A 128 -8.33 -9.23 8.70
N GLY A 129 -8.87 -10.12 7.87
CA GLY A 129 -9.39 -11.42 8.28
C GLY A 129 -8.31 -12.39 8.80
N PHE A 130 -7.03 -12.11 8.53
CA PHE A 130 -5.88 -12.89 9.04
C PHE A 130 -5.36 -12.40 10.40
N ALA A 131 -6.07 -11.45 11.03
CA ALA A 131 -5.78 -11.01 12.39
C ALA A 131 -6.05 -12.13 13.41
N THR A 132 -5.17 -12.28 14.41
CA THR A 132 -5.52 -13.06 15.61
C THR A 132 -6.58 -12.33 16.44
N GLU A 133 -7.24 -13.04 17.36
CA GLU A 133 -8.23 -12.42 18.26
C GLU A 133 -7.63 -11.23 19.06
N GLU A 134 -6.38 -11.35 19.50
CA GLU A 134 -5.66 -10.29 20.22
C GLU A 134 -5.37 -9.08 19.32
N GLU A 135 -4.91 -9.31 18.09
CA GLU A 135 -4.65 -8.24 17.11
C GLU A 135 -5.94 -7.60 16.61
N ALA A 136 -7.02 -8.38 16.48
CA ALA A 136 -8.33 -7.86 16.13
C ALA A 136 -8.85 -6.89 17.20
N GLU A 137 -8.65 -7.22 18.48
CA GLU A 137 -9.01 -6.31 19.58
C GLU A 137 -8.15 -5.05 19.59
N LEU A 138 -6.83 -5.18 19.35
CA LEU A 138 -5.93 -4.03 19.18
C LEU A 138 -6.33 -3.14 17.99
N LEU A 139 -6.72 -3.74 16.86
CA LEU A 139 -7.22 -3.02 15.70
C LEU A 139 -8.53 -2.30 15.99
N ARG A 140 -9.41 -2.89 16.82
CA ARG A 140 -10.66 -2.23 17.27
C ARG A 140 -10.36 -1.02 18.15
N VAL A 141 -9.43 -1.14 19.10
CA VAL A 141 -8.99 -0.03 19.95
C VAL A 141 -8.30 1.06 19.12
N ALA A 142 -7.53 0.69 18.10
CA ALA A 142 -6.85 1.61 17.20
C ALA A 142 -7.77 2.25 16.13
N GLY A 143 -9.07 1.97 16.15
CA GLY A 143 -10.03 2.50 15.16
C GLY A 143 -9.86 1.92 13.75
N MET A 144 -9.09 0.83 13.60
CA MET A 144 -8.86 0.12 12.33
C MET A 144 -9.84 -1.04 12.15
N GLN A 145 -11.14 -0.78 12.31
CA GLN A 145 -12.15 -1.83 12.13
C GLN A 145 -12.26 -2.28 10.66
N PRO A 146 -12.58 -3.57 10.42
CA PRO A 146 -13.06 -4.03 9.12
C PRO A 146 -14.49 -3.51 8.91
N ALA A 147 -14.61 -2.25 8.46
CA ALA A 147 -15.82 -1.60 7.96
C ALA A 147 -17.10 -1.92 8.76
N GLY A 148 -17.24 -1.32 9.94
CA GLY A 148 -18.55 -0.91 10.45
C GLY A 148 -18.89 0.46 9.86
N GLU A 149 -20.15 0.63 9.44
CA GLU A 149 -20.74 1.82 8.84
C GLU A 149 -20.39 3.10 9.62
N THR A 150 -19.41 3.87 9.14
CA THR A 150 -19.31 5.30 9.45
C THR A 150 -19.66 6.06 8.19
N GLU A 151 -20.84 6.70 8.20
CA GLU A 151 -21.33 7.54 7.10
C GLU A 151 -20.26 8.53 6.65
N GLY A 152 -19.90 8.47 5.37
CA GLY A 152 -19.29 9.58 4.63
C GLY A 152 -17.83 9.41 4.20
N GLN A 153 -17.08 8.44 4.71
CA GLN A 153 -15.68 8.26 4.31
C GLN A 153 -15.31 6.78 4.24
N ASP A 154 -15.09 6.27 3.02
CA ASP A 154 -14.63 4.90 2.82
C ASP A 154 -13.32 4.71 3.60
N PRO A 155 -13.26 3.82 4.62
CA PRO A 155 -12.04 3.59 5.40
C PRO A 155 -10.91 2.96 4.57
N ALA A 156 -11.21 2.58 3.32
CA ALA A 156 -10.26 2.14 2.31
C ALA A 156 -9.65 3.28 1.47
N SER A 157 -10.12 4.53 1.66
CA SER A 157 -9.69 5.74 0.94
C SER A 157 -9.10 6.78 1.90
N MET A 158 -8.19 6.35 2.77
CA MET A 158 -7.47 7.27 3.65
C MET A 158 -6.24 7.84 2.92
N LEU A 159 -5.98 9.13 3.12
CA LEU A 159 -4.78 9.81 2.65
C LEU A 159 -3.66 9.62 3.67
N PHE A 160 -2.52 9.09 3.25
CA PHE A 160 -1.33 8.93 4.06
C PHE A 160 -0.15 9.67 3.43
N ILE A 161 0.71 10.21 4.28
CA ILE A 161 2.02 10.72 3.89
C ILE A 161 3.03 9.77 4.51
N VAL A 162 3.77 9.06 3.66
CA VAL A 162 4.73 8.03 4.05
C VAL A 162 6.11 8.44 3.56
N VAL A 163 7.07 8.53 4.48
CA VAL A 163 8.48 8.75 4.12
C VAL A 163 9.15 7.39 4.02
N THR A 164 9.55 7.01 2.81
CA THR A 164 10.36 5.83 2.55
C THR A 164 11.82 6.23 2.33
N ASP A 165 12.75 5.34 2.61
CA ASP A 165 14.16 5.56 2.29
C ASP A 165 14.53 4.62 1.14
N GLU A 166 14.95 5.18 0.01
CA GLU A 166 15.49 4.39 -1.09
C GLU A 166 16.94 4.03 -0.76
N HIS A 167 17.18 2.75 -0.49
CA HIS A 167 18.53 2.18 -0.45
C HIS A 167 19.01 2.00 -1.89
N TRP A 168 19.85 2.91 -2.33
CA TRP A 168 20.65 2.72 -3.53
C TRP A 168 21.71 1.68 -3.18
N MET A 169 21.54 0.44 -3.63
CA MET A 169 22.70 -0.46 -3.75
C MET A 169 23.59 0.13 -4.84
N VAL A 170 24.66 0.81 -4.41
CA VAL A 170 25.80 1.21 -5.24
C VAL A 170 26.72 0.02 -5.40
#